data_AF-A0A2E3C9F7-F1
#
_entry.id   AF-A0A2E3C9F7-F1
#
_cell.length_a   1.000
_cell.length_b   1.000
_cell.length_c   1.000
_cell.angle_alpha   90.00
_cell.angle_beta   90.00
_cell.angle_gamma   90.00
#
_symmetry.space_group_name_H-M   'P 1'
#
loop_
_entity.id
_entity.type
_entity.pdbx_description
1 polymer ?
#
loop_
_entity_poly.entity_id
_entity_poly.type
_entity_poly.pdbx_seq_one_letter_code
_entity_poly.pdbx_strand_id
1 'polypeptide(L)'
;MSDVNTRIQQIATVLEQLQDSQVPRNIRKTAKEATTEWLLNEDKDMDVRLGMTASKLDEIFNDANLPIHFGPLCLQIQTALEALLREVQ
;
A
#
# COMPACT_ATOMS: atom_id res chain seq x y z
N MET A 1 -9.07 -16.14 -10.09
CA MET A 1 -8.37 -15.02 -10.77
C MET A 1 -9.05 -13.66 -10.54
N SER A 2 -10.39 -13.59 -10.39
CA SER A 2 -11.12 -12.35 -10.06
C SER A 2 -10.81 -11.77 -8.67
N ASP A 3 -10.55 -12.61 -7.68
CA ASP A 3 -10.44 -12.15 -6.28
C ASP A 3 -9.12 -11.42 -5.97
N VAL A 4 -7.98 -11.92 -6.49
CA VAL A 4 -6.67 -11.30 -6.23
C VAL A 4 -6.60 -9.90 -6.84
N ASN A 5 -6.98 -9.73 -8.11
CA ASN A 5 -6.98 -8.42 -8.73
C ASN A 5 -7.96 -7.46 -8.03
N THR A 6 -9.14 -7.95 -7.64
CA THR A 6 -10.10 -7.15 -6.86
C THR A 6 -9.48 -6.66 -5.55
N ARG A 7 -8.77 -7.53 -4.82
CA ARG A 7 -8.08 -7.15 -3.58
C ARG A 7 -6.94 -6.16 -3.82
N ILE A 8 -6.16 -6.33 -4.89
CA ILE A 8 -5.12 -5.37 -5.28
C ILE A 8 -5.73 -3.99 -5.54
N GLN A 9 -6.84 -3.92 -6.28
CA GLN A 9 -7.56 -2.67 -6.53
C GLN A 9 -8.13 -2.06 -5.25
N GLN A 10 -8.64 -2.88 -4.32
CA GLN A 10 -9.08 -2.40 -3.01
C GLN A 10 -7.91 -1.79 -2.22
N ILE A 11 -6.77 -2.47 -2.17
CA ILE A 11 -5.55 -1.97 -1.51
C ILE A 11 -5.11 -0.65 -2.14
N ALA A 12 -5.10 -0.56 -3.48
CA ALA A 12 -4.76 0.67 -4.20
C ALA A 12 -5.71 1.82 -3.85
N THR A 13 -7.02 1.56 -3.83
CA THR A 13 -8.05 2.55 -3.46
C THR A 13 -7.87 3.06 -2.03
N VAL A 14 -7.51 2.17 -1.09
CA VAL A 14 -7.26 2.55 0.30
C VAL A 14 -5.95 3.35 0.42
N LEU A 15 -4.89 2.96 -0.28
CA LEU A 15 -3.63 3.72 -0.37
C LEU A 15 -3.84 5.12 -0.94
N GLU A 16 -4.75 5.30 -1.90
CA GLU A 16 -5.08 6.61 -2.47
C GLU A 16 -5.65 7.60 -1.44
N GLN A 17 -6.26 7.10 -0.35
CA GLN A 17 -6.72 7.98 0.74
C GLN A 17 -5.56 8.69 1.45
N LEU A 18 -4.34 8.15 1.39
CA LEU A 18 -3.14 8.82 1.88
C LEU A 18 -2.72 10.01 0.99
N GLN A 19 -3.35 10.23 -0.17
CA GLN A 19 -3.12 11.42 -1.00
C GLN A 19 -3.85 12.67 -0.47
N ASP A 20 -4.55 12.57 0.67
CA ASP A 20 -5.26 13.69 1.27
C ASP A 20 -4.34 14.91 1.55
N SER A 21 -4.90 16.10 1.38
CA SER A 21 -4.23 17.38 1.66
C SER A 21 -3.63 17.49 3.07
N GLN A 22 -4.23 16.80 4.06
CA GLN A 22 -3.78 16.76 5.46
C GLN A 22 -2.55 15.87 5.68
N VAL A 23 -2.24 14.97 4.74
CA VAL A 23 -1.07 14.09 4.80
C VAL A 23 0.15 14.83 4.27
N PRO A 24 1.30 14.84 4.97
CA PRO A 24 2.54 15.46 4.50
C PRO A 24 2.99 15.02 3.09
N ARG A 25 3.63 15.93 2.34
CA ARG A 25 4.01 15.71 0.94
C ARG A 25 4.92 14.51 0.73
N ASN A 26 5.83 14.23 1.67
CA ASN A 26 6.71 13.07 1.62
C ASN A 26 5.92 11.76 1.69
N ILE A 27 4.98 11.64 2.65
CA ILE A 27 4.11 10.46 2.78
C ILE A 27 3.25 10.28 1.53
N ARG A 28 2.64 11.36 1.02
CA ARG A 28 1.86 11.28 -0.23
C ARG A 28 2.71 10.77 -1.39
N LYS A 29 3.96 11.22 -1.52
CA LYS A 29 4.89 10.76 -2.56
C LYS A 29 5.17 9.27 -2.42
N THR A 30 5.52 8.81 -1.21
CA THR A 30 5.78 7.40 -0.93
C THR A 30 4.56 6.52 -1.18
N ALA A 31 3.36 6.96 -0.78
CA ALA A 31 2.12 6.24 -1.03
C ALA A 31 1.83 6.13 -2.53
N LYS A 32 2.06 7.20 -3.30
CA LYS A 32 1.90 7.17 -4.76
C LYS A 32 2.90 6.24 -5.42
N GLU A 33 4.16 6.25 -4.99
CA GLU A 33 5.20 5.32 -5.45
C GLU A 33 4.83 3.87 -5.13
N ALA A 34 4.36 3.58 -3.91
CA ALA A 34 3.89 2.26 -3.50
C ALA A 34 2.77 1.75 -4.43
N THR A 35 1.81 2.60 -4.79
CA THR A 35 0.71 2.22 -5.69
C THR A 35 1.17 2.05 -7.14
N THR A 36 1.83 3.06 -7.71
CA THR A 36 2.08 3.13 -9.16
C THR A 36 3.31 2.36 -9.62
N GLU A 37 4.40 2.41 -8.86
CA GLU A 37 5.66 1.76 -9.24
C GLU A 37 5.71 0.29 -8.82
N TRP A 38 4.90 -0.09 -7.82
CA TRP A 38 4.91 -1.44 -7.23
C TRP A 38 3.55 -2.14 -7.32
N LEU A 39 2.55 -1.71 -6.55
CA LEU A 39 1.30 -2.47 -6.40
C LEU A 39 0.59 -2.72 -7.73
N LEU A 40 0.51 -1.72 -8.60
CA LEU A 40 -0.18 -1.79 -9.90
C LEU A 40 0.76 -2.08 -11.08
N ASN A 41 2.05 -2.31 -10.82
CA ASN A 41 3.03 -2.53 -11.86
C ASN A 41 3.01 -3.98 -12.35
N GLU A 42 2.26 -4.25 -13.41
CA GLU A 42 2.12 -5.61 -13.99
C GLU A 42 3.38 -6.14 -14.69
N ASP A 43 4.42 -5.30 -14.89
CA ASP A 43 5.71 -5.74 -15.44
C ASP A 43 6.60 -6.46 -14.40
N LYS A 44 6.12 -6.58 -13.16
CA LYS A 44 6.83 -7.23 -12.04
C LYS A 44 6.06 -8.43 -11.51
N ASP A 45 6.80 -9.37 -10.92
CA ASP A 45 6.20 -10.52 -10.25
C ASP A 45 5.36 -10.11 -9.03
N MET A 46 4.28 -10.85 -8.77
CA MET A 46 3.28 -10.49 -7.77
C MET A 46 3.86 -10.41 -6.35
N ASP A 47 4.71 -11.36 -5.97
CA ASP A 47 5.42 -11.39 -4.70
C ASP A 47 6.32 -10.17 -4.51
N VAL A 48 7.07 -9.77 -5.55
CA VAL A 48 7.90 -8.57 -5.56
C VAL A 48 7.05 -7.32 -5.41
N ARG A 49 5.94 -7.21 -6.15
CA ARG A 49 5.01 -6.06 -6.07
C ARG A 49 4.45 -5.92 -4.66
N LEU A 50 3.93 -7.00 -4.08
CA LEU A 50 3.33 -6.99 -2.76
C LEU A 50 4.37 -6.71 -1.67
N GLY A 51 5.54 -7.34 -1.73
CA GLY A 51 6.63 -7.15 -0.77
C GLY A 51 7.18 -5.71 -0.78
N MET A 52 7.38 -5.13 -1.96
CA MET A 52 7.84 -3.75 -2.08
C MET A 52 6.78 -2.74 -1.64
N THR A 53 5.49 -3.00 -1.94
CA THR A 53 4.38 -2.18 -1.46
C THR A 53 4.31 -2.21 0.07
N ALA A 54 4.46 -3.39 0.70
CA ALA A 54 4.47 -3.53 2.15
C ALA A 54 5.66 -2.79 2.79
N SER A 55 6.85 -2.89 2.20
CA SER A 55 8.02 -2.13 2.68
C SER A 55 7.78 -0.62 2.62
N LYS A 56 7.17 -0.11 1.55
CA LYS A 56 6.84 1.32 1.41
C LYS A 56 5.75 1.77 2.37
N LEU A 57 4.79 0.90 2.66
CA LEU A 57 3.76 1.16 3.65
C LEU A 57 4.34 1.24 5.08
N ASP A 58 5.30 0.38 5.41
CA ASP A 58 6.00 0.41 6.69
C ASP A 58 6.80 1.72 6.85
N GLU A 59 7.45 2.21 5.79
CA GLU A 59 8.09 3.54 5.78
C GLU A 59 7.09 4.67 6.11
N ILE A 60 5.86 4.58 5.57
CA ILE A 60 4.80 5.56 5.83
C ILE A 60 4.30 5.45 7.28
N PHE A 61 4.05 4.23 7.75
CA PHE A 61 3.50 3.98 9.08
C PHE A 61 4.45 4.42 10.20
N ASN A 62 5.76 4.27 9.99
CA ASN A 62 6.79 4.70 10.93
C ASN A 62 7.16 6.20 10.83
N ASP A 63 6.58 6.95 9.88
CA ASP A 63 6.82 8.40 9.78
C ASP A 63 6.11 9.13 10.94
N ALA A 64 6.90 9.83 11.77
CA ALA A 64 6.39 10.58 12.93
C ALA A 64 5.38 11.70 12.55
N ASN A 65 5.33 12.10 11.27
CA ASN A 65 4.42 13.13 10.77
C ASN A 65 3.13 12.54 10.18
N LEU A 66 2.95 11.21 10.19
CA LEU A 66 1.69 10.61 9.74
C LEU A 66 0.54 11.03 10.68
N PRO A 67 -0.57 11.59 10.15
CA PRO A 67 -1.70 11.93 10.99
C PRO A 67 -2.32 10.67 11.61
N ILE A 68 -2.58 10.72 12.92
CA ILE A 68 -3.00 9.56 13.73
C ILE A 68 -4.23 8.81 13.18
N HIS A 69 -5.15 9.51 12.52
CA HIS A 69 -6.36 8.92 11.97
C HIS A 69 -6.10 8.05 10.72
N PHE A 70 -4.93 8.15 10.08
CA PHE A 70 -4.50 7.25 9.00
C PHE A 70 -3.78 5.99 9.51
N GLY A 71 -3.38 5.93 10.78
CA GLY A 71 -2.74 4.74 11.35
C GLY A 71 -3.55 3.45 11.16
N PRO A 72 -4.85 3.42 11.49
CA PRO A 72 -5.70 2.25 11.25
C PRO A 72 -5.79 1.86 9.77
N LEU A 73 -5.76 2.84 8.86
CA LEU A 73 -5.77 2.61 7.42
C LEU A 73 -4.49 1.89 6.96
N CYS A 74 -3.32 2.32 7.46
CA CYS A 74 -2.07 1.60 7.20
C CYS A 74 -2.12 0.14 7.68
N LEU A 75 -2.63 -0.11 8.89
CA LEU A 75 -2.76 -1.47 9.43
C LEU A 75 -3.70 -2.35 8.59
N GLN A 76 -4.80 -1.78 8.08
CA GLN A 76 -5.71 -2.48 7.18
C GLN A 76 -5.00 -2.89 5.88
N ILE A 77 -4.25 -1.98 5.27
CA ILE A 77 -3.49 -2.25 4.04
C ILE A 77 -2.42 -3.33 4.32
N GLN A 78 -1.68 -3.21 5.43
CA GLN A 78 -0.65 -4.17 5.84
C GLN A 78 -1.22 -5.58 5.95
N THR A 79 -2.35 -5.73 6.65
CA THR A 79 -3.02 -7.03 6.84
C THR A 79 -3.46 -7.63 5.50
N ALA A 80 -4.00 -6.81 4.59
CA ALA A 80 -4.42 -7.26 3.27
C ALA A 80 -3.24 -7.67 2.38
N LEU A 81 -2.14 -6.92 2.41
CA LEU A 81 -0.90 -7.25 1.70
C LEU A 81 -0.31 -8.57 2.21
N GLU A 82 -0.20 -8.75 3.53
CA GLU A 82 0.31 -9.99 4.12
C GLU A 82 -0.55 -11.20 3.78
N ALA A 83 -1.88 -11.05 3.81
CA ALA A 83 -2.80 -12.12 3.43
C ALA A 83 -2.61 -12.53 1.97
N LEU A 84 -2.51 -11.56 1.05
CA LEU A 84 -2.22 -11.84 -0.36
C LEU A 84 -0.85 -12.50 -0.54
N LEU A 85 0.19 -12.00 0.13
CA LEU A 85 1.55 -12.50 -0.01
C LEU A 85 1.66 -13.97 0.41
N ARG A 86 0.93 -14.38 1.46
CA ARG A 86 0.82 -15.79 1.88
C ARG A 86 0.06 -16.68 0.90
N GLU A 87 -0.81 -16.11 0.07
CA GLU A 87 -1.57 -16.86 -0.95
C GLU A 87 -0.77 -17.07 -2.24
N VAL A 88 0.22 -16.19 -2.53
CA VAL A 88 1.07 -16.30 -3.72
C VAL A 88 2.44 -16.96 -3.47
N GLN A 89 2.85 -17.12 -2.21
CA GLN A 89 4.02 -17.92 -1.80
C GLN A 89 3.70 -19.42 -1.76
#